data_AF-A0A6G7J432-F1
#
_entry.id   AF-A0A6G7J432-F1
#
_cell.length_a   1.000
_cell.length_b   1.000
_cell.length_c   1.000
_cell.angle_alpha   90.00
_cell.angle_beta   90.00
_cell.angle_gamma   90.00
#
_symmetry.space_group_name_H-M   'P 1'
#
loop_
_entity.id
_entity.type
_entity.pdbx_description
1 polymer ?
#
loop_
_entity_poly.entity_id
_entity_poly.type
_entity_poly.pdbx_seq_one_letter_code
_entity_poly.pdbx_strand_id
1 'polypeptide(L)'
;MVWSLLFSILSFYGILIVVNIPAPFLGLNFENGEAPKLWYAPPGFVIPIVWFVLFTLLGIGRYYLIQTSINHQWWLYGLALLCATYAYYTLGLAKITHVSALWFGLIGNFIVILLAALIVYKLFPVNKLSAILTIPVILWTVFASIIVIGEMKLEKLI
;
A
#
# COMPACT_ATOMS: atom_id res chain seq x y z
N MET A 1 -12.49 -15.65 20.07
CA MET A 1 -11.11 -15.57 19.53
C MET A 1 -11.09 -15.59 18.00
N VAL A 2 -11.55 -16.66 17.33
CA VAL A 2 -11.55 -16.75 15.84
C VAL A 2 -12.34 -15.63 15.15
N TRP A 3 -13.52 -15.29 15.66
CA TRP A 3 -14.36 -14.21 15.10
C TRP A 3 -13.68 -12.83 15.10
N SER A 4 -12.81 -12.55 16.08
CA SER A 4 -12.08 -11.28 16.18
C SER A 4 -10.94 -11.20 15.16
N LEU A 5 -10.27 -12.32 14.90
CA LEU A 5 -9.27 -12.43 13.84
C LEU A 5 -9.92 -12.27 12.46
N LEU A 6 -11.00 -13.01 12.20
CA LEU A 6 -11.75 -12.91 10.94
C LEU A 6 -12.24 -11.47 10.70
N PHE A 7 -12.86 -10.85 11.70
CA PHE A 7 -13.28 -9.46 11.60
C PHE A 7 -12.11 -8.51 11.30
N SER A 8 -10.95 -8.74 11.91
CA SER A 8 -9.76 -7.91 11.65
C SER A 8 -9.21 -8.09 10.24
N ILE A 9 -9.23 -9.29 9.67
CA ILE A 9 -8.78 -9.49 8.28
C ILE A 9 -9.82 -8.90 7.32
N LEU A 10 -11.10 -9.18 7.55
CA LEU A 10 -12.20 -8.71 6.71
C LEU A 10 -12.32 -7.19 6.70
N SER A 11 -12.00 -6.48 7.79
CA SER A 11 -12.03 -5.02 7.77
C SER A 11 -10.94 -4.41 6.87
N PHE A 12 -9.76 -5.03 6.79
CA PHE A 12 -8.70 -4.60 5.89
C PHE A 12 -9.03 -4.93 4.43
N TYR A 13 -9.56 -6.12 4.15
CA TYR A 13 -10.10 -6.40 2.82
C TYR A 13 -11.27 -5.49 2.45
N GLY A 14 -12.11 -5.12 3.40
CA GLY A 14 -13.13 -4.09 3.22
C GLY A 14 -12.53 -2.79 2.72
N ILE A 15 -11.46 -2.29 3.35
CA ILE A 15 -10.73 -1.10 2.87
C ILE A 15 -10.18 -1.32 1.46
N LEU A 16 -9.46 -2.43 1.22
CA LEU A 16 -8.86 -2.73 -0.07
C LEU A 16 -9.91 -2.72 -1.20
N ILE A 17 -11.03 -3.41 -0.98
CA ILE A 17 -12.10 -3.60 -1.95
C ILE A 17 -12.90 -2.31 -2.14
N VAL A 18 -13.40 -1.70 -1.07
CA VAL A 18 -14.24 -0.49 -1.14
C VAL A 18 -13.48 0.66 -1.79
N VAL A 19 -12.19 0.79 -1.52
CA VAL A 19 -11.37 1.85 -2.13
C VAL A 19 -11.03 1.51 -3.59
N ASN A 20 -10.73 0.27 -3.96
CA ASN A 20 -10.27 -0.03 -5.32
C ASN A 20 -11.39 -0.34 -6.33
N ILE A 21 -12.57 -0.82 -5.90
CA ILE A 21 -13.71 -1.06 -6.82
C ILE A 21 -14.09 0.19 -7.63
N PRO A 22 -14.20 1.40 -7.04
CA PRO A 22 -14.58 2.59 -7.81
C PRO A 22 -13.51 3.08 -8.78
N ALA A 23 -12.23 2.76 -8.57
CA ALA A 23 -11.12 3.36 -9.31
C ALA A 23 -11.23 3.13 -10.84
N PRO A 24 -11.49 1.91 -11.34
CA PRO A 24 -11.73 1.68 -12.77
C PRO A 24 -12.89 2.48 -13.35
N PHE A 25 -13.99 2.66 -12.60
CA PHE A 25 -15.16 3.43 -13.05
C PHE A 25 -14.86 4.93 -13.17
N LEU A 26 -13.84 5.42 -12.46
CA LEU A 26 -13.35 6.80 -12.55
C LEU A 26 -12.29 6.98 -13.67
N GLY A 27 -11.98 5.90 -14.40
CA GLY A 27 -10.92 5.87 -15.40
C GLY A 27 -9.52 5.82 -14.80
N LEU A 28 -9.38 5.41 -13.54
CA LEU A 28 -8.08 5.24 -12.86
C LEU A 28 -7.58 3.80 -13.09
N ASN A 29 -7.24 3.49 -14.34
CA ASN A 29 -6.70 2.20 -14.71
C ASN A 29 -5.20 2.35 -15.00
N PHE A 30 -4.38 1.54 -14.34
CA PHE A 30 -3.02 1.32 -14.78
C PHE A 30 -3.11 0.48 -16.07
N GLU A 31 -3.04 1.13 -17.23
CA GLU A 31 -3.02 0.42 -18.50
C GLU A 31 -1.81 -0.52 -18.54
N ASN A 32 -2.00 -1.74 -19.04
CA ASN A 32 -0.91 -2.62 -19.44
C ASN A 32 -0.28 -2.10 -20.75
N GLY A 33 0.03 -0.80 -20.79
CA GLY A 33 0.66 -0.18 -21.95
C GLY A 33 1.99 -0.85 -22.23
N GLU A 34 2.41 -0.76 -23.49
CA GLU A 34 3.71 -1.22 -24.02
C GLU A 34 4.91 -0.44 -23.42
N ALA A 35 4.81 -0.01 -22.16
CA ALA A 35 5.89 0.61 -21.43
C ALA A 35 7.08 -0.36 -21.42
N PRO A 36 8.31 0.14 -21.67
CA PRO A 36 9.50 -0.70 -21.68
C PRO A 36 9.61 -1.46 -20.35
N LYS A 37 9.41 -2.77 -20.43
CA LYS A 37 9.27 -3.62 -19.27
C LYS A 37 10.62 -3.74 -18.57
N LEU A 38 10.73 -3.17 -17.39
CA LEU A 38 11.90 -3.37 -16.53
C LEU A 38 12.07 -4.87 -16.27
N TRP A 39 13.29 -5.39 -16.45
CA TRP A 39 13.58 -6.82 -16.34
C TRP A 39 13.29 -7.40 -14.94
N TYR A 40 13.26 -6.54 -13.91
CA TYR A 40 12.95 -6.89 -12.53
C TYR A 40 11.51 -6.54 -12.12
N ALA A 41 10.72 -5.87 -12.97
CA ALA A 41 9.32 -5.59 -12.65
C ALA A 41 8.52 -6.90 -12.73
N PRO A 42 7.77 -7.26 -11.67
CA PRO A 42 6.98 -8.48 -11.68
C PRO A 42 5.82 -8.36 -12.68
N PRO A 43 5.24 -9.49 -13.12
CA PRO A 43 4.00 -9.47 -13.89
C PRO A 43 2.89 -8.69 -13.18
N GLY A 44 2.04 -7.98 -13.91
CA GLY A 44 0.99 -7.11 -13.33
C GLY A 44 0.05 -7.82 -12.35
N PHE A 45 -0.23 -9.11 -12.55
CA PHE A 45 -1.07 -9.90 -11.64
C PHE A 45 -0.42 -10.18 -10.26
N VAL A 46 0.91 -10.03 -10.12
CA VAL A 46 1.61 -10.22 -8.85
C VAL A 46 1.34 -9.06 -7.89
N ILE A 47 1.16 -7.84 -8.41
CA ILE A 47 0.89 -6.64 -7.62
C ILE A 47 -0.34 -6.81 -6.71
N PRO A 48 -1.53 -7.19 -7.21
CA PRO A 48 -2.70 -7.40 -6.36
C PRO A 48 -2.54 -8.58 -5.40
N ILE A 49 -1.79 -9.63 -5.76
CA ILE A 49 -1.50 -10.77 -4.86
C ILE A 49 -0.67 -10.29 -3.67
N VAL A 50 0.38 -9.50 -3.90
CA VAL A 50 1.21 -8.99 -2.81
C VAL A 50 0.39 -8.09 -1.89
N TRP A 51 -0.42 -7.17 -2.45
CA TRP A 51 -1.30 -6.34 -1.64
C TRP A 51 -2.31 -7.16 -0.83
N PHE A 52 -2.88 -8.23 -1.40
CA PHE A 52 -3.75 -9.13 -0.67
C PHE A 52 -3.05 -9.72 0.56
N VAL A 53 -1.81 -10.23 0.39
CA VAL A 53 -0.99 -10.76 1.50
C VAL A 53 -0.68 -9.67 2.52
N LEU A 54 -0.23 -8.49 2.08
CA LEU A 54 0.09 -7.38 2.99
C LEU A 54 -1.12 -6.98 3.84
N PHE A 55 -2.31 -6.88 3.23
CA PHE A 55 -3.54 -6.56 3.96
C PHE A 55 -3.95 -7.68 4.92
N THR A 56 -3.68 -8.95 4.61
CA THR A 56 -3.82 -10.05 5.58
C THR A 56 -2.89 -9.83 6.78
N LEU A 57 -1.61 -9.52 6.54
CA LEU A 57 -0.63 -9.33 7.61
C LEU A 57 -1.00 -8.14 8.50
N LEU A 58 -1.50 -7.04 7.93
CA LEU A 58 -2.00 -5.91 8.70
C LEU A 58 -3.25 -6.26 9.51
N GLY A 59 -4.17 -7.06 8.95
CA GLY A 59 -5.33 -7.58 9.67
C GLY A 59 -4.96 -8.49 10.85
N ILE A 60 -3.99 -9.39 10.65
CA ILE A 60 -3.42 -10.21 11.72
C ILE A 60 -2.72 -9.32 12.76
N GLY A 61 -1.94 -8.33 12.32
CA GLY A 61 -1.30 -7.35 13.18
C GLY A 61 -2.32 -6.61 14.04
N ARG A 62 -3.43 -6.14 13.44
CA ARG A 62 -4.52 -5.53 14.20
C ARG A 62 -5.08 -6.47 15.25
N TYR A 63 -5.34 -7.74 14.91
CA TYR A 63 -5.88 -8.71 15.87
C TYR A 63 -5.00 -8.87 17.11
N TYR A 64 -3.68 -8.91 16.95
CA TYR A 64 -2.76 -8.94 18.10
C TYR A 64 -2.70 -7.60 18.82
N LEU A 65 -2.74 -6.50 18.08
CA LEU A 65 -2.68 -5.15 18.65
C LEU A 65 -3.87 -4.86 19.56
N ILE A 66 -5.10 -5.19 19.16
CA ILE A 66 -6.31 -4.90 19.95
C ILE A 66 -6.36 -5.68 21.28
N GLN A 67 -5.64 -6.79 21.39
CA GLN A 67 -5.50 -7.54 22.65
C GLN A 67 -4.56 -6.83 23.63
N THR A 68 -3.72 -5.89 23.15
CA THR A 68 -2.76 -5.15 23.98
C THR A 68 -3.16 -3.67 24.15
N SER A 69 -3.62 -3.03 23.08
CA SER A 69 -4.03 -1.63 23.07
C SER A 69 -4.99 -1.31 21.92
N ILE A 70 -6.25 -0.99 22.26
CA ILE A 70 -7.29 -0.59 21.32
C ILE A 70 -6.97 0.74 20.63
N ASN A 71 -6.29 1.67 21.31
CA ASN A 71 -6.08 3.02 20.79
C ASN A 71 -5.10 3.09 19.60
N HIS A 72 -4.22 2.10 19.48
CA HIS A 72 -3.17 2.09 18.45
C HIS A 72 -3.63 1.46 17.13
N GLN A 73 -4.80 0.82 17.09
CA GLN A 73 -5.28 0.13 15.88
C GLN A 73 -5.51 1.08 14.68
N TRP A 74 -5.83 2.35 14.97
CA TRP A 74 -6.10 3.37 13.95
C TRP A 74 -4.90 3.65 13.04
N TRP A 75 -3.69 3.45 13.55
CA TRP A 75 -2.47 3.54 12.76
C TRP A 75 -2.46 2.55 11.60
N LEU A 76 -2.82 1.29 11.87
CA LEU A 76 -2.87 0.25 10.85
C LEU A 76 -3.98 0.51 9.83
N TYR A 77 -5.14 1.01 10.28
CA TYR A 77 -6.21 1.42 9.37
C TYR A 77 -5.82 2.61 8.49
N GLY A 78 -5.15 3.62 9.06
CA GLY A 78 -4.65 4.76 8.31
C GLY A 78 -3.63 4.34 7.25
N LEU A 79 -2.72 3.43 7.59
CA LEU A 79 -1.76 2.87 6.62
C LEU A 79 -2.47 2.08 5.52
N ALA A 80 -3.42 1.22 5.87
CA ALA A 80 -4.18 0.44 4.88
C ALA A 80 -4.97 1.35 3.94
N LEU A 81 -5.61 2.40 4.47
CA LEU A 81 -6.33 3.38 3.65
C LEU A 81 -5.38 4.10 2.70
N LEU A 82 -4.23 4.57 3.19
CA LEU A 82 -3.22 5.21 2.35
C LEU A 82 -2.73 4.27 1.24
N CYS A 83 -2.43 3.02 1.57
CA CYS A 83 -2.00 2.04 0.58
C CYS A 83 -3.09 1.76 -0.46
N ALA A 84 -4.34 1.61 -0.02
CA ALA A 84 -5.46 1.31 -0.90
C ALA A 84 -5.79 2.48 -1.84
N THR A 85 -5.52 3.73 -1.43
CA THR A 85 -5.80 4.92 -2.25
C THR A 85 -4.71 5.23 -3.27
N TYR A 86 -3.75 4.31 -3.49
CA TYR A 86 -2.65 4.48 -4.44
C TYR A 86 -3.09 5.00 -5.81
N ALA A 87 -4.09 4.37 -6.44
CA ALA A 87 -4.59 4.78 -7.75
C ALA A 87 -5.13 6.23 -7.77
N TYR A 88 -5.68 6.71 -6.65
CA TYR A 88 -6.30 8.03 -6.56
C TYR A 88 -5.26 9.14 -6.45
N TYR A 89 -4.27 8.98 -5.58
CA TYR A 89 -3.23 10.00 -5.45
C TYR A 89 -2.18 9.92 -6.57
N THR A 90 -2.12 8.82 -7.34
CA THR A 90 -1.24 8.72 -8.52
C THR A 90 -1.97 9.16 -9.78
N LEU A 91 -2.80 8.29 -10.34
CA LEU A 91 -3.52 8.54 -11.59
C LEU A 91 -4.52 9.68 -11.46
N GLY A 92 -5.21 9.79 -10.32
CA GLY A 92 -6.19 10.85 -10.09
C GLY A 92 -5.55 12.24 -10.05
N LEU A 93 -4.45 12.41 -9.31
CA LEU A 93 -3.71 13.68 -9.31
C LEU A 93 -3.04 13.96 -10.66
N ALA A 94 -2.51 12.95 -11.34
CA ALA A 94 -1.95 13.11 -12.68
C ALA A 94 -3.01 13.62 -13.68
N LYS A 95 -4.23 13.08 -13.61
CA LYS A 95 -5.37 13.51 -14.44
C LYS A 95 -5.77 14.97 -14.21
N ILE A 96 -5.66 15.46 -12.96
CA ILE A 96 -6.04 16.84 -12.59
C ILE A 96 -4.93 17.84 -12.88
N THR A 97 -3.68 17.47 -12.61
CA THR A 97 -2.53 18.40 -12.63
C THR A 97 -1.70 18.33 -13.91
N HIS A 98 -1.93 17.32 -14.76
CA HIS A 98 -1.13 17.01 -15.95
C HIS A 98 0.35 16.71 -15.67
N VAL A 99 0.73 16.53 -14.41
CA VAL A 99 2.05 16.01 -14.01
C VAL A 99 2.05 14.48 -14.14
N SER A 100 3.19 13.90 -14.52
CA SER A 100 3.32 12.44 -14.67
C SER A 100 2.90 11.69 -13.40
N ALA A 101 2.14 10.61 -13.58
CA ALA A 101 1.72 9.73 -12.48
C ALA A 101 2.89 9.08 -11.76
N LEU A 102 4.05 8.94 -12.41
CA LEU A 102 5.27 8.39 -11.82
C LEU A 102 5.83 9.28 -10.70
N TRP A 103 5.76 10.62 -10.85
CA TRP A 103 6.15 11.54 -9.79
C TRP A 103 5.27 11.40 -8.56
N PHE A 104 3.95 11.36 -8.75
CA PHE A 104 3.01 11.12 -7.65
C PHE A 104 3.16 9.72 -7.05
N GLY A 105 3.46 8.72 -7.86
CA GLY A 105 3.77 7.36 -7.41
C GLY A 105 4.98 7.33 -6.49
N LEU A 106 6.06 8.02 -6.87
CA LEU A 106 7.28 8.10 -6.08
C LEU A 106 7.07 8.86 -4.76
N ILE A 107 6.39 10.01 -4.80
CA ILE A 107 6.06 10.80 -3.60
C ILE A 107 5.15 10.00 -2.68
N GLY A 108 4.11 9.37 -3.22
CA GLY A 108 3.18 8.54 -2.46
C GLY A 108 3.86 7.35 -1.81
N ASN A 109 4.75 6.65 -2.54
CA ASN A 109 5.55 5.57 -1.97
C ASN A 109 6.43 6.06 -0.82
N PHE A 110 7.06 7.22 -0.97
CA PHE A 110 7.87 7.82 0.09
C PHE A 110 7.03 8.11 1.34
N ILE A 111 5.82 8.66 1.19
CA ILE A 111 4.89 8.91 2.30
C ILE A 111 4.46 7.59 2.96
N VAL A 112 4.13 6.55 2.18
CA VAL A 112 3.79 5.22 2.70
C VAL A 112 4.95 4.63 3.50
N ILE A 113 6.19 4.71 2.99
CA ILE A 113 7.39 4.22 3.68
C ILE A 113 7.59 4.94 5.01
N LEU A 114 7.52 6.28 5.02
CA LEU A 114 7.69 7.08 6.24
C LEU A 114 6.60 6.76 7.27
N LEU A 115 5.34 6.69 6.83
CA LEU A 115 4.22 6.36 7.72
C LEU A 115 4.36 4.94 8.27
N ALA A 116 4.66 3.95 7.43
CA ALA A 116 4.85 2.58 7.86
C ALA A 116 6.04 2.46 8.84
N ALA A 117 7.15 3.15 8.59
CA ALA A 117 8.29 3.21 9.51
C ALA A 117 7.92 3.84 10.86
N LEU A 118 7.17 4.95 10.85
CA LEU A 118 6.64 5.59 12.06
C LEU A 118 5.73 4.64 12.84
N ILE A 119 4.86 3.90 12.14
CA ILE A 119 3.96 2.91 12.75
C ILE A 119 4.76 1.77 13.37
N VAL A 120 5.77 1.23 12.67
CA VAL A 120 6.67 0.23 13.24
C VAL A 120 7.31 0.76 14.51
N TYR A 121 7.88 1.97 14.49
CA TYR A 121 8.49 2.60 15.66
C TYR A 121 7.51 2.76 16.84
N LYS A 122 6.28 3.22 16.58
CA LYS A 122 5.24 3.40 17.59
C LYS A 122 4.69 2.07 18.14
N LEU A 123 4.55 1.06 17.30
CA LEU A 123 4.00 -0.23 17.69
C LEU A 123 5.04 -1.14 18.32
N PHE A 124 6.34 -0.97 18.04
CA PHE A 124 7.38 -1.84 18.58
C PHE A 124 7.37 -1.99 20.12
N PRO A 125 7.25 -0.90 20.91
CA PRO A 125 7.14 -1.02 22.37
C PRO A 125 5.76 -1.52 22.85
N VAL A 126 4.71 -1.43 22.01
CA VAL A 126 3.33 -1.80 22.37
C VAL A 126 3.06 -3.28 22.05
N ASN A 127 3.31 -3.69 20.81
CA ASN A 127 3.13 -5.05 20.33
C ASN A 127 4.12 -5.34 19.19
N LYS A 128 5.20 -6.08 19.53
CA LYS A 128 6.29 -6.40 18.58
C LYS A 128 5.80 -7.14 17.35
N LEU A 129 4.86 -8.06 17.49
CA LEU A 129 4.35 -8.84 16.37
C LEU A 129 3.61 -7.94 15.37
N SER A 130 2.76 -7.03 15.85
CA SER A 130 2.06 -6.05 15.00
C SER A 130 3.02 -5.13 14.26
N ALA A 131 4.10 -4.70 14.94
CA ALA A 131 5.15 -3.91 14.33
C ALA A 131 5.88 -4.69 13.22
N ILE A 132 6.31 -5.94 13.50
CA ILE A 132 7.01 -6.78 12.53
C ILE A 132 6.13 -7.09 11.31
N LEU A 133 4.85 -7.39 11.51
CA LEU A 133 3.89 -7.64 10.43
C LEU A 133 3.64 -6.41 9.54
N THR A 134 4.01 -5.21 9.99
CA THR A 134 3.93 -3.98 9.19
C THR A 134 5.17 -3.78 8.31
N ILE A 135 6.33 -4.34 8.67
CA ILE A 135 7.60 -4.17 7.94
C ILE A 135 7.51 -4.60 6.46
N PRO A 136 6.82 -5.71 6.09
CA PRO A 136 6.66 -6.10 4.69
C PRO A 136 6.06 -5.01 3.79
N VAL A 137 5.23 -4.11 4.33
CA VAL A 137 4.70 -2.96 3.59
C VAL A 137 5.83 -2.02 3.17
N ILE A 138 6.80 -1.77 4.06
CA ILE A 138 7.98 -0.94 3.77
C ILE A 138 8.80 -1.59 2.65
N LEU A 139 9.10 -2.89 2.78
CA LEU A 139 9.94 -3.60 1.81
C LEU A 139 9.30 -3.61 0.42
N TRP A 140 8.00 -3.91 0.35
CA TRP A 140 7.26 -3.88 -0.90
C TRP A 140 7.22 -2.48 -1.52
N THR A 141 6.98 -1.45 -0.71
CA THR A 141 6.88 -0.07 -1.20
C THR A 141 8.25 0.47 -1.64
N VAL A 142 9.34 0.09 -0.97
CA VAL A 142 10.71 0.39 -1.44
C VAL A 142 10.97 -0.26 -2.79
N PHE A 143 10.59 -1.52 -2.96
CA PHE A 143 10.71 -2.21 -4.24
C PHE A 143 9.87 -1.55 -5.34
N ALA A 144 8.63 -1.16 -5.04
CA ALA A 144 7.78 -0.40 -5.95
C ALA A 144 8.41 0.94 -6.34
N SER A 145 9.07 1.65 -5.41
CA SER A 145 9.81 2.87 -5.74
C SER A 145 10.97 2.64 -6.70
N ILE A 146 11.68 1.52 -6.59
CA ILE A 146 12.76 1.18 -7.53
C ILE A 146 12.19 1.00 -8.95
N ILE A 147 11.03 0.33 -9.08
CA ILE A 147 10.32 0.19 -10.35
C ILE A 147 9.94 1.57 -10.91
N VAL A 148 9.28 2.42 -10.11
CA VAL A 148 8.88 3.77 -10.53
C VAL A 148 10.09 4.59 -10.99
N ILE A 149 11.21 4.56 -10.25
CA ILE A 149 12.45 5.25 -10.66
C ILE A 149 13.00 4.70 -11.99
N GLY A 150 12.93 3.38 -12.18
CA GLY A 150 13.33 2.75 -13.44
C GLY A 150 12.49 3.21 -14.62
N GLU A 151 11.17 3.29 -14.43
CA GLU A 151 10.21 3.79 -15.44
C GLU A 151 10.47 5.28 -15.74
N MET A 152 10.71 6.10 -14.73
CA MET A 152 11.04 7.52 -14.91
C MET A 152 12.31 7.73 -15.74
N LYS A 153 13.33 6.87 -15.59
CA LYS A 153 14.54 6.91 -16.43
C LYS A 153 14.28 6.52 -17.87
N LEU A 154 13.42 5.51 -18.08
CA LEU A 154 13.04 5.07 -19.43
C LEU A 154 12.22 6.13 -20.16
N GLU A 155 11.36 6.85 -19.42
CA GLU A 155 10.58 7.99 -19.93
C GLU A 155 11.36 9.32 -19.97
N LYS A 156 12.64 9.34 -19.55
CA LYS A 156 13.50 10.54 -19.50
C LYS A 156 12.93 11.68 -18.66
N LEU A 157 12.21 11.35 -17.58
CA LEU A 157 11.73 12.32 -16.59
C LEU A 157 12.83 12.76 -15.62
N ILE A 158 13.88 11.93 -15.47
CA ILE A 158 15.10 12.15 -14.69
C ILE A 158 16.32 11.60 -15.43
#